data_AF-A0A1H7KP83-F1
#
_entry.id   AF-A0A1H7KP83-F1
#
_cell.length_a   1.000
_cell.length_b   1.000
_cell.length_c   1.000
_cell.angle_alpha   90.00
_cell.angle_beta   90.00
_cell.angle_gamma   90.00
#
_symmetry.space_group_name_H-M   'P 1'
#
loop_
_entity.id
_entity.type
_entity.pdbx_description
1 polymer ?
#
loop_
_entity_poly.entity_id
_entity_poly.type
_entity_poly.pdbx_seq_one_letter_code
_entity_poly.pdbx_strand_id
1 'polypeptide(L)'
;MHGGGATRTDMASSGAASGGAASGGSESGGAASDGPVTAPVPAVAVVDGGTAWQGWAPGEAEAGTALLNCLVRELAEPRRGGASGYRLTGTGRTLSVGQGRWPQPPLAVDGVPVPGFDALLALVEDEARARTGMDNATLAAEIRDSRDVVATLLAARASTTPASHEGDRSDPGDRHEQHDPYDLYLRSEQALLAGHRYHPAPKTRGGGVPESWLPYAAEAGARFPLTLLGVREDLLGGEGSTGAVDALWGDAAPPGYRVLPAHPWQLDLLRTGPTSAPAQAAFADGRLRVLGRTEELVHATSSLRTVYLPDADLALKFSLEVRITNDIRRLWLRDLRWLRPVDEVLASLPIAPLVLADQGYRTLAGHGEDGWEAYAVLQREGFARRLRPGLTPLLAAGVSEGFAGNPLDGLTAEQAFVWWLRYVELLAPPALDALRDHGVVLECHLQNVLVAVDGEGRPEQVLFRDHEGVKLTVERHGALLSRFGPDVPNPGVTAAKGRDRLLYCLVVNNLSEIAGAITARHPSLADELWPAARRLLTGLGDHAAHAAHAAHADYADVLDVPHIPGKTNLLLRWLDADGGDSTYTPLPNPLAR
;
A
#
# COMPACT_ATOMS: atom_id res chain seq x y z
N MET A 1 -17.29 52.79 7.71
CA MET A 1 -16.84 53.96 8.49
C MET A 1 -15.77 53.49 9.46
N HIS A 2 -14.61 54.15 9.44
CA HIS A 2 -13.46 54.17 10.38
C HIS A 2 -12.97 52.82 10.98
N GLY A 3 -11.71 52.42 10.89
CA GLY A 3 -10.47 53.12 10.57
C GLY A 3 -9.44 52.92 11.69
N GLY A 4 -8.33 52.24 11.37
CA GLY A 4 -6.95 52.54 11.80
C GLY A 4 -6.54 52.39 13.27
N GLY A 5 -5.34 51.83 13.48
CA GLY A 5 -4.60 52.00 14.74
C GLY A 5 -3.47 51.00 14.95
N ALA A 6 -2.33 51.21 14.29
CA ALA A 6 -1.05 50.60 14.65
C ALA A 6 -0.41 51.35 15.83
N THR A 7 0.42 50.68 16.64
CA THR A 7 1.65 51.26 17.21
C THR A 7 2.57 50.20 17.83
N ARG A 8 3.83 50.25 17.40
CA ARG A 8 5.05 49.69 18.02
C ARG A 8 5.49 50.56 19.21
N THR A 9 6.28 50.00 20.14
CA THR A 9 7.59 50.49 20.65
C THR A 9 8.06 49.58 21.80
N ASP A 10 9.25 48.94 21.70
CA ASP A 10 10.57 49.31 22.30
C ASP A 10 10.66 49.03 23.82
N MET A 11 11.74 48.66 24.50
CA MET A 11 13.16 48.32 24.24
C MET A 11 13.76 47.83 25.59
N ALA A 12 14.84 47.03 25.55
CA ALA A 12 16.02 47.03 26.45
C ALA A 12 15.85 46.73 27.98
N SER A 13 16.81 46.27 28.79
CA SER A 13 18.14 45.65 28.65
C SER A 13 18.72 45.37 30.07
N SER A 14 19.62 44.38 30.17
CA SER A 14 20.88 44.36 30.99
C SER A 14 20.91 44.15 32.52
N GLY A 15 22.00 43.47 32.94
CA GLY A 15 22.67 43.51 34.26
C GLY A 15 22.50 42.23 35.09
N ALA A 16 23.38 41.22 35.17
CA ALA A 16 24.85 41.12 35.35
C ALA A 16 25.39 41.36 36.78
N ALA A 17 25.89 40.26 37.38
CA ALA A 17 27.23 40.09 37.97
C ALA A 17 27.46 40.01 39.50
N SER A 18 28.40 39.09 39.81
CA SER A 18 29.36 38.98 40.95
C SER A 18 28.88 38.30 42.24
N GLY A 19 29.67 37.47 42.94
CA GLY A 19 31.05 37.00 42.77
C GLY A 19 31.63 36.41 44.10
N GLY A 20 32.70 35.60 44.00
CA GLY A 20 33.71 35.30 45.06
C GLY A 20 33.57 33.96 45.82
N ALA A 21 34.45 32.95 45.66
CA ALA A 21 35.85 32.79 46.16
C ALA A 21 35.91 32.25 47.63
N ALA A 22 36.76 31.33 48.11
CA ALA A 22 37.94 30.60 47.61
C ALA A 22 38.39 29.46 48.60
N SER A 23 39.38 28.65 48.15
CA SER A 23 40.36 27.80 48.88
C SER A 23 39.88 26.45 49.46
N GLY A 24 40.59 25.32 49.41
CA GLY A 24 41.91 24.93 48.86
C GLY A 24 42.28 23.52 49.41
N GLY A 25 43.14 22.74 48.72
CA GLY A 25 43.80 21.54 49.27
C GLY A 25 43.88 20.31 48.33
N SER A 26 45.10 19.89 48.01
CA SER A 26 45.60 18.77 47.17
C SER A 26 45.33 17.36 47.78
N GLU A 27 45.47 16.19 47.15
CA GLU A 27 46.50 15.64 46.24
C GLU A 27 46.03 14.40 45.42
N SER A 28 46.71 14.20 44.29
CA SER A 28 47.16 12.92 43.67
C SER A 28 46.20 12.03 42.86
N GLY A 29 46.71 11.62 41.69
CA GLY A 29 46.18 10.51 40.88
C GLY A 29 46.15 10.81 39.39
N GLY A 30 47.29 10.67 38.71
CA GLY A 30 47.42 10.98 37.28
C GLY A 30 46.82 9.93 36.35
N ALA A 31 46.56 10.33 35.11
CA ALA A 31 46.78 9.55 33.90
C ALA A 31 46.60 10.47 32.69
N ALA A 32 47.53 10.35 31.75
CA ALA A 32 47.65 11.16 30.56
C ALA A 32 46.51 10.90 29.57
N SER A 33 46.19 11.96 28.83
CA SER A 33 45.34 12.03 27.66
C SER A 33 45.83 11.12 26.54
N ASP A 34 45.00 10.15 26.16
CA ASP A 34 44.90 9.66 24.78
C ASP A 34 43.42 9.67 24.41
N GLY A 35 43.07 10.51 23.43
CA GLY A 35 41.71 10.63 22.94
C GLY A 35 41.28 9.33 22.25
N PRO A 36 40.11 8.77 22.55
CA PRO A 36 39.59 7.67 21.76
C PRO A 36 39.06 8.24 20.44
N VAL A 37 39.76 7.85 19.37
CA VAL A 37 39.29 7.85 18.00
C VAL A 37 37.86 7.31 17.96
N THR A 38 36.89 8.19 17.75
CA THR A 38 35.51 7.80 17.45
C THR A 38 35.49 7.20 16.05
N ALA A 39 35.49 5.88 15.96
CA ALA A 39 35.11 5.20 14.75
C ALA A 39 33.63 5.54 14.46
N PRO A 40 33.29 6.02 13.25
CA PRO A 40 31.91 6.29 12.89
C PRO A 40 31.12 4.97 12.89
N VAL A 41 30.02 4.96 13.64
CA VAL A 41 28.93 3.99 13.48
C VAL A 41 28.46 4.08 12.02
N PRO A 42 28.37 2.98 11.27
CA PRO A 42 28.01 3.06 9.86
C PRO A 42 26.60 3.64 9.75
N ALA A 43 26.48 4.72 8.99
CA ALA A 43 25.20 5.18 8.49
C ALA A 43 24.48 3.96 7.90
N VAL A 44 23.21 3.76 8.27
CA VAL A 44 22.33 2.80 7.61
C VAL A 44 22.39 3.13 6.13
N ALA A 45 23.09 2.28 5.37
CA ALA A 45 23.04 2.35 3.93
C ALA A 45 21.58 2.11 3.56
N VAL A 46 20.92 3.16 3.07
CA VAL A 46 19.91 2.99 2.03
C VAL A 46 20.51 1.94 1.10
N VAL A 47 19.84 0.81 0.93
CA VAL A 47 20.27 -0.21 -0.02
C VAL A 47 20.41 0.53 -1.35
N ASP A 48 21.66 0.84 -1.73
CA ASP A 48 22.00 1.63 -2.91
C ASP A 48 21.86 0.69 -4.10
N GLY A 49 20.60 0.35 -4.40
CA GLY A 49 20.17 -0.59 -5.41
C GLY A 49 19.79 0.16 -6.69
N GLY A 50 20.79 0.58 -7.45
CA GLY A 50 20.63 1.25 -8.73
C GLY A 50 21.39 2.56 -8.73
N THR A 51 22.18 2.81 -9.78
CA THR A 51 22.80 4.12 -10.00
C THR A 51 21.72 5.19 -9.90
N ALA A 52 21.69 5.93 -8.79
CA ALA A 52 20.69 6.95 -8.52
C ALA A 52 20.54 7.87 -9.73
N TRP A 53 19.32 8.34 -9.99
CA TRP A 53 19.04 9.37 -10.97
C TRP A 53 19.91 10.61 -10.66
N GLN A 54 21.09 10.70 -11.27
CA GLN A 54 22.05 11.75 -10.95
C GLN A 54 21.45 13.10 -11.31
N GLY A 55 21.38 14.00 -10.33
CA GLY A 55 20.81 15.34 -10.49
C GLY A 55 19.29 15.43 -10.33
N TRP A 56 18.59 14.32 -10.04
CA TRP A 56 17.16 14.34 -9.74
C TRP A 56 16.96 14.45 -8.23
N ALA A 57 15.99 15.25 -7.81
CA ALA A 57 15.57 15.27 -6.42
C ALA A 57 14.97 13.90 -6.01
N PRO A 58 15.03 13.50 -4.73
CA PRO A 58 14.50 12.19 -4.31
C PRO A 58 13.03 11.92 -4.71
N GLY A 59 12.15 12.93 -4.64
CA GLY A 59 10.77 12.80 -5.10
C GLY A 59 10.65 12.60 -6.62
N GLU A 60 11.54 13.22 -7.41
CA GLU A 60 11.62 13.04 -8.86
C GLU A 60 12.10 11.64 -9.22
N ALA A 61 13.10 11.12 -8.50
CA ALA A 61 13.62 9.77 -8.72
C ALA A 61 12.52 8.71 -8.57
N GLU A 62 11.75 8.76 -7.48
CA GLU A 62 10.68 7.79 -7.22
C GLU A 62 9.52 7.91 -8.22
N ALA A 63 9.03 9.12 -8.45
CA ALA A 63 7.95 9.37 -9.41
C ALA A 63 8.40 9.05 -10.84
N GLY A 64 9.66 9.35 -11.18
CA GLY A 64 10.30 9.07 -12.45
C GLY A 64 10.37 7.59 -12.77
N THR A 65 10.82 6.78 -11.80
CA THR A 65 10.85 5.32 -11.94
C THR A 65 9.44 4.77 -12.19
N ALA A 66 8.42 5.24 -11.46
CA ALA A 66 7.04 4.79 -11.67
C ALA A 66 6.50 5.18 -13.07
N LEU A 67 6.77 6.41 -13.50
CA LEU A 67 6.38 6.91 -14.81
C LEU A 67 7.06 6.15 -15.95
N LEU A 68 8.34 5.84 -15.79
CA LEU A 68 9.12 5.07 -16.78
C LEU A 68 8.68 3.61 -16.85
N ASN A 69 8.33 3.00 -15.71
CA ASN A 69 7.68 1.70 -15.65
C ASN A 69 6.38 1.66 -16.47
N CYS A 70 5.54 2.70 -16.34
CA CYS A 70 4.35 2.87 -17.15
C CYS A 70 4.67 3.04 -18.65
N LEU A 71 5.62 3.92 -19.00
CA LEU A 71 6.04 4.13 -20.39
C LEU A 71 6.50 2.83 -21.05
N VAL A 72 7.41 2.10 -20.38
CA VAL A 72 7.97 0.84 -20.90
C VAL A 72 6.90 -0.24 -21.05
N ARG A 73 5.99 -0.36 -20.08
CA ARG A 73 4.93 -1.38 -20.09
C ARG A 73 3.86 -1.09 -21.15
N GLU A 74 3.44 0.16 -21.27
CA GLU A 74 2.17 0.50 -21.92
C GLU A 74 2.35 1.12 -23.31
N LEU A 75 3.51 1.74 -23.55
CA LEU A 75 3.76 2.56 -24.74
C LEU A 75 5.05 2.17 -25.46
N ALA A 76 5.73 1.10 -25.03
CA ALA A 76 6.97 0.65 -25.65
C ALA A 76 6.95 -0.86 -25.94
N GLU A 77 7.74 -1.28 -26.92
CA GLU A 77 7.98 -2.68 -27.26
C GLU A 77 9.48 -2.97 -27.36
N PRO A 78 9.97 -4.17 -27.00
CA PRO A 78 11.37 -4.53 -27.22
C PRO A 78 11.76 -4.38 -28.69
N ARG A 79 12.97 -3.90 -28.97
CA ARG A 79 13.43 -3.76 -30.35
C ARG A 79 13.62 -5.13 -31.02
N ARG A 80 13.26 -5.21 -32.29
CA ARG A 80 13.44 -6.42 -33.11
C ARG A 80 14.93 -6.74 -33.32
N GLY A 81 15.24 -8.02 -33.44
CA GLY A 81 16.58 -8.50 -33.80
C GLY A 81 17.61 -8.43 -32.67
N GLY A 82 17.17 -8.38 -31.40
CA GLY A 82 18.07 -8.41 -30.24
C GLY A 82 18.80 -7.08 -29.95
N ALA A 83 18.42 -5.99 -30.61
CA ALA A 83 18.94 -4.67 -30.30
C ALA A 83 18.50 -4.23 -28.89
N SER A 84 19.40 -3.61 -28.13
CA SER A 84 19.09 -3.12 -26.79
C SER A 84 18.11 -1.93 -26.83
N GLY A 85 17.30 -1.82 -25.78
CA GLY A 85 16.29 -0.78 -25.61
C GLY A 85 14.92 -1.15 -26.20
N TYR A 86 14.06 -0.14 -26.27
CA TYR A 86 12.66 -0.26 -26.64
C TYR A 86 12.33 0.68 -27.81
N ARG A 87 11.39 0.27 -28.66
CA ARG A 87 10.73 1.14 -29.63
C ARG A 87 9.47 1.71 -28.98
N LEU A 88 9.34 3.03 -28.99
CA LEU A 88 8.13 3.73 -28.59
C LEU A 88 7.05 3.54 -29.66
N THR A 89 5.84 3.14 -29.26
CA THR A 89 4.80 2.61 -30.14
C THR A 89 4.00 3.68 -30.89
N GLY A 90 3.85 4.87 -30.32
CA GLY A 90 3.26 6.07 -30.90
C GLY A 90 4.23 6.82 -31.82
N THR A 91 5.38 7.25 -31.30
CA THR A 91 6.33 8.06 -32.09
C THR A 91 7.30 7.24 -32.96
N GLY A 92 7.50 5.96 -32.66
CA GLY A 92 8.48 5.11 -33.34
C GLY A 92 9.94 5.33 -32.93
N ARG A 93 10.19 6.24 -31.98
CA ARG A 93 11.53 6.60 -31.49
C ARG A 93 12.14 5.48 -30.65
N THR A 94 13.45 5.51 -30.48
CA THR A 94 14.19 4.50 -29.71
C THR A 94 14.42 4.98 -28.28
N LEU A 95 13.80 4.31 -27.30
CA LEU A 95 14.05 4.50 -25.88
C LEU A 95 15.17 3.56 -25.41
N SER A 96 16.24 4.13 -24.85
CA SER A 96 17.30 3.39 -24.16
C SER A 96 17.18 3.66 -22.67
N VAL A 97 17.13 2.59 -21.88
CA VAL A 97 17.02 2.66 -20.43
C VAL A 97 17.88 1.57 -19.79
N GLY A 98 18.52 1.90 -18.67
CA GLY A 98 19.29 0.96 -17.86
C GLY A 98 18.42 -0.20 -17.38
N GLN A 99 19.02 -1.38 -17.35
CA GLN A 99 18.36 -2.61 -16.90
C GLN A 99 18.37 -2.69 -15.37
N GLY A 100 17.38 -3.36 -14.81
CA GLY A 100 17.23 -3.56 -13.38
C GLY A 100 15.84 -4.10 -13.05
N ARG A 101 15.55 -4.31 -11.76
CA ARG A 101 14.21 -4.65 -11.29
C ARG A 101 13.17 -3.64 -11.80
N TRP A 102 13.51 -2.36 -11.66
CA TRP A 102 12.82 -1.26 -12.32
C TRP A 102 13.78 -0.56 -13.28
N PRO A 103 13.28 0.15 -14.31
CA PRO A 103 14.12 0.90 -15.22
C PRO A 103 14.96 1.94 -14.48
N GLN A 104 16.26 1.99 -14.79
CA GLN A 104 17.27 2.85 -14.16
C GLN A 104 17.99 3.71 -15.22
N PRO A 105 18.78 4.72 -14.83
CA PRO A 105 19.74 5.35 -15.72
C PRO A 105 20.71 4.33 -16.37
N PRO A 106 21.28 4.63 -17.56
CA PRO A 106 21.07 5.84 -18.36
C PRO A 106 19.71 5.84 -19.06
N LEU A 107 19.08 7.01 -19.18
CA LEU A 107 17.83 7.22 -19.92
C LEU A 107 18.07 8.13 -21.13
N ALA A 108 17.78 7.64 -22.33
CA ALA A 108 17.96 8.39 -23.57
C ALA A 108 16.88 8.04 -24.61
N VAL A 109 16.57 9.00 -25.48
CA VAL A 109 15.73 8.78 -26.67
C VAL A 109 16.50 9.15 -27.93
N ASP A 110 16.60 8.21 -28.86
CA ASP A 110 17.40 8.31 -30.08
C ASP A 110 18.87 8.69 -29.81
N GLY A 111 19.41 8.17 -28.69
CA GLY A 111 20.78 8.46 -28.25
C GLY A 111 20.95 9.81 -27.53
N VAL A 112 19.89 10.62 -27.41
CA VAL A 112 19.91 11.90 -26.69
C VAL A 112 19.46 11.68 -25.24
N PRO A 113 20.28 12.01 -24.22
CA PRO A 113 19.90 11.86 -22.83
C PRO A 113 18.64 12.66 -22.46
N VAL A 114 17.77 12.09 -21.62
CA VAL A 114 16.62 12.80 -21.05
C VAL A 114 17.10 13.56 -19.81
N PRO A 115 17.09 14.91 -19.81
CA PRO A 115 17.83 15.71 -18.81
C PRO A 115 17.19 15.79 -17.42
N GLY A 116 15.95 15.34 -17.23
CA GLY A 116 15.24 15.49 -15.95
C GLY A 116 13.80 14.97 -15.97
N PHE A 117 13.13 15.06 -14.83
CA PHE A 117 11.76 14.60 -14.65
C PHE A 117 10.77 15.27 -15.59
N ASP A 118 10.81 16.61 -15.74
CA ASP A 118 9.88 17.31 -16.64
C ASP A 118 10.11 16.93 -18.11
N ALA A 119 11.34 16.60 -18.51
CA ALA A 119 11.62 16.12 -19.86
C ALA A 119 11.12 14.67 -20.08
N LEU A 120 11.18 13.82 -19.06
CA LEU A 120 10.54 12.50 -19.09
C LEU A 120 9.02 12.64 -19.16
N LEU A 121 8.42 13.55 -18.40
CA LEU A 121 6.99 13.82 -18.43
C LEU A 121 6.55 14.27 -19.83
N ALA A 122 7.24 15.24 -20.43
CA ALA A 122 6.97 15.70 -21.79
C ALA A 122 7.08 14.56 -22.82
N LEU A 123 8.10 13.68 -22.67
CA LEU A 123 8.23 12.49 -23.51
C LEU A 123 7.01 11.57 -23.40
N VAL A 124 6.51 11.34 -22.19
CA VAL A 124 5.33 10.49 -21.97
C VAL A 124 4.07 11.13 -22.55
N GLU A 125 3.88 12.44 -22.38
CA GLU A 125 2.75 13.16 -22.98
C GLU A 125 2.77 13.09 -24.51
N ASP A 126 3.93 13.36 -25.12
CA ASP A 126 4.11 13.29 -26.57
C ASP A 126 3.85 11.87 -27.10
N GLU A 127 4.33 10.86 -26.39
CA GLU A 127 4.16 9.46 -26.76
C GLU A 127 2.71 9.00 -26.61
N ALA A 128 2.05 9.33 -25.50
CA ALA A 128 0.64 9.02 -25.27
C ALA A 128 -0.25 9.73 -26.28
N ARG A 129 0.03 11.00 -26.60
CA ARG A 129 -0.67 11.76 -27.65
C ARG A 129 -0.48 11.14 -29.02
N ALA A 130 0.75 10.78 -29.39
CA ALA A 130 1.04 10.13 -30.66
C ALA A 130 0.34 8.76 -30.78
N ARG A 131 0.27 8.00 -29.68
CA ARG A 131 -0.35 6.67 -29.64
C ARG A 131 -1.88 6.70 -29.69
N THR A 132 -2.50 7.69 -29.06
CA THR A 132 -3.96 7.74 -28.84
C THR A 132 -4.67 8.75 -29.74
N GLY A 133 -3.97 9.76 -30.24
CA GLY A 133 -4.56 10.91 -30.92
C GLY A 133 -5.33 11.86 -29.99
N MET A 134 -5.27 11.64 -28.67
CA MET A 134 -5.96 12.43 -27.65
C MET A 134 -4.96 13.21 -26.80
N ASP A 135 -5.43 14.30 -26.21
CA ASP A 135 -4.67 15.11 -25.26
C ASP A 135 -5.30 15.04 -23.87
N ASN A 136 -4.49 15.15 -22.82
CA ASN A 136 -4.96 15.17 -21.44
C ASN A 136 -4.29 16.32 -20.67
N ALA A 137 -5.04 17.39 -20.46
CA ALA A 137 -4.51 18.60 -19.83
C ALA A 137 -4.29 18.47 -18.31
N THR A 138 -4.81 17.44 -17.64
CA THR A 138 -4.78 17.32 -16.18
C THR A 138 -3.75 16.32 -15.67
N LEU A 139 -3.44 15.27 -16.43
CA LEU A 139 -2.59 14.19 -15.94
C LEU A 139 -1.16 14.66 -15.59
N ALA A 140 -0.60 15.59 -16.35
CA ALA A 140 0.73 16.14 -16.04
C ALA A 140 0.76 16.89 -14.70
N ALA A 141 -0.35 17.53 -14.31
CA ALA A 141 -0.47 18.14 -12.98
C ALA A 141 -0.60 17.06 -11.89
N GLU A 142 -1.36 15.99 -12.12
CA GLU A 142 -1.48 14.86 -11.19
C GLU A 142 -0.12 14.16 -10.95
N ILE A 143 0.67 13.99 -12.02
CA ILE A 143 2.02 13.38 -11.94
C ILE A 143 2.97 14.26 -11.12
N ARG A 144 2.93 15.59 -11.31
CA ARG A 144 3.72 16.54 -10.51
C ARG A 144 3.27 16.59 -9.05
N ASP A 145 1.96 16.58 -8.79
CA ASP A 145 1.41 16.48 -7.44
C ASP A 145 1.89 15.20 -6.74
N SER A 146 1.86 14.06 -7.44
CA SER A 146 2.40 12.80 -6.91
C SER A 146 3.89 12.90 -6.56
N ARG A 147 4.71 13.53 -7.40
CA ARG A 147 6.13 13.79 -7.12
C ARG A 147 6.31 14.66 -5.87
N ASP A 148 5.54 15.73 -5.76
CA ASP A 148 5.65 16.69 -4.66
C ASP A 148 5.18 16.10 -3.32
N VAL A 149 4.16 15.24 -3.35
CA VAL A 149 3.74 14.43 -2.20
C VAL A 149 4.86 13.50 -1.76
N VAL A 150 5.52 12.78 -2.69
CA VAL A 150 6.67 11.91 -2.33
C VAL A 150 7.80 12.74 -1.71
N ALA A 151 8.15 13.89 -2.30
CA ALA A 151 9.17 14.77 -1.74
C ALA A 151 8.82 15.23 -0.32
N THR A 152 7.55 15.57 -0.08
CA THR A 152 7.05 15.96 1.24
C THR A 152 7.13 14.82 2.25
N LEU A 153 6.75 13.60 1.85
CA LEU A 153 6.86 12.40 2.70
C LEU A 153 8.30 12.09 3.07
N LEU A 154 9.22 12.17 2.11
CA LEU A 154 10.66 11.99 2.35
C LEU A 154 11.21 13.04 3.32
N ALA A 155 10.82 14.31 3.16
CA ALA A 155 11.19 15.39 4.06
C ALA A 155 10.62 15.18 5.48
N ALA A 156 9.37 14.71 5.59
CA ALA A 156 8.75 14.39 6.88
C ALA A 156 9.50 13.25 7.60
N ARG A 157 9.91 12.20 6.88
CA ARG A 157 10.74 11.12 7.44
C ARG A 157 12.12 11.58 7.88
N ALA A 158 12.74 12.49 7.13
CA ALA A 158 14.05 13.01 7.48
C ALA A 158 14.01 13.94 8.71
N SER A 159 12.89 14.63 8.93
CA SER A 159 12.72 15.55 10.07
C SER A 159 12.29 14.86 11.36
N THR A 160 11.67 13.68 11.27
CA THR A 160 11.63 12.75 12.40
C THR A 160 13.05 12.30 12.73
N THR A 161 13.70 13.03 13.65
CA THR A 161 14.87 12.51 14.37
C THR A 161 14.51 11.11 14.87
N PRO A 162 15.42 10.11 14.88
CA PRO A 162 15.16 8.84 15.55
C PRO A 162 14.97 9.13 17.05
N ALA A 163 13.77 9.53 17.41
CA ALA A 163 13.37 9.82 18.77
C ALA A 163 13.25 8.47 19.44
N SER A 164 14.22 8.17 20.32
CA SER A 164 14.03 7.31 21.48
C SER A 164 13.38 5.95 21.19
N HIS A 165 14.12 5.05 20.53
CA HIS A 165 14.11 3.64 20.96
C HIS A 165 15.22 3.35 21.98
N GLU A 166 15.92 4.39 22.45
CA GLU A 166 16.84 4.33 23.60
C GLU A 166 16.12 4.55 24.94
N GLY A 167 14.85 4.12 25.00
CA GLY A 167 14.00 4.22 26.18
C GLY A 167 14.04 3.00 27.10
N ASP A 168 15.00 2.07 26.96
CA ASP A 168 15.34 1.07 27.99
C ASP A 168 16.64 0.34 27.62
N ARG A 169 17.78 1.06 27.56
CA ARG A 169 19.10 0.41 27.51
C ARG A 169 19.69 0.33 28.90
N SER A 170 19.17 -0.61 29.69
CA SER A 170 19.94 -1.21 30.77
C SER A 170 20.49 -2.56 30.29
N ASP A 171 21.82 -2.68 30.33
CA ASP A 171 22.64 -3.88 30.08
C ASP A 171 23.16 -4.13 28.62
N PRO A 172 24.47 -4.00 28.35
CA PRO A 172 25.10 -4.33 27.06
C PRO A 172 25.23 -5.84 26.76
N GLY A 173 24.57 -6.71 27.54
CA GLY A 173 24.73 -8.16 27.49
C GLY A 173 23.82 -8.93 26.53
N ASP A 174 22.68 -8.39 26.11
CA ASP A 174 21.64 -9.15 25.39
C ASP A 174 21.59 -8.81 23.89
N ARG A 175 22.22 -9.66 23.06
CA ARG A 175 22.13 -9.58 21.58
C ARG A 175 20.91 -10.32 21.05
N HIS A 176 19.74 -9.96 21.55
CA HIS A 176 18.47 -10.26 20.92
C HIS A 176 17.62 -8.99 20.95
N GLU A 177 17.86 -8.06 20.01
CA GLU A 177 16.89 -6.99 19.74
C GLU A 177 15.62 -7.66 19.18
N GLN A 178 14.77 -8.16 20.07
CA GLN A 178 13.41 -8.57 19.75
C GLN A 178 12.65 -7.28 19.44
N HIS A 179 12.58 -6.92 18.16
CA HIS A 179 11.65 -5.91 17.72
C HIS A 179 10.23 -6.39 18.03
N ASP A 180 9.40 -5.51 18.60
CA ASP A 180 7.97 -5.75 18.73
C ASP A 180 7.43 -6.19 17.35
N PRO A 181 6.84 -7.40 17.22
CA PRO A 181 6.23 -7.87 15.97
C PRO A 181 5.31 -6.83 15.32
N TYR A 182 4.63 -6.03 16.15
CA TYR A 182 3.75 -4.97 15.70
C TYR A 182 4.50 -3.83 15.01
N ASP A 183 5.69 -3.49 15.50
CA ASP A 183 6.55 -2.46 14.90
C ASP A 183 7.02 -2.88 13.50
N LEU A 184 7.39 -4.15 13.31
CA LEU A 184 7.75 -4.66 11.98
C LEU A 184 6.56 -4.69 11.00
N TYR A 185 5.36 -5.08 11.47
CA TYR A 185 4.13 -4.98 10.67
C TYR A 185 3.91 -3.53 10.21
N LEU A 186 3.95 -2.57 11.13
CA LEU A 186 3.77 -1.16 10.80
C LEU A 186 4.84 -0.67 9.83
N ARG A 187 6.13 -0.93 10.07
CA ARG A 187 7.21 -0.55 9.14
C ARG A 187 6.95 -1.07 7.73
N SER A 188 6.43 -2.29 7.59
CA SER A 188 6.08 -2.86 6.28
C SER A 188 4.91 -2.13 5.59
N GLU A 189 3.87 -1.72 6.34
CA GLU A 189 2.76 -0.91 5.81
C GLU A 189 3.22 0.49 5.41
N GLN A 190 4.17 1.04 6.16
CA GLN A 190 4.68 2.40 5.97
C GLN A 190 5.71 2.46 4.84
N ALA A 191 6.36 1.34 4.47
CA ALA A 191 7.45 1.28 3.49
C ALA A 191 7.13 1.85 2.10
N LEU A 192 5.84 1.93 1.72
CA LEU A 192 5.39 2.27 0.38
C LEU A 192 5.51 3.77 0.03
N LEU A 193 6.70 4.35 0.02
CA LEU A 193 6.92 5.76 -0.35
C LEU A 193 6.59 6.06 -1.82
N ALA A 194 7.01 5.18 -2.74
CA ALA A 194 6.72 5.33 -4.17
C ALA A 194 5.26 4.99 -4.52
N GLY A 195 4.58 4.19 -3.67
CA GLY A 195 3.25 3.68 -3.96
C GLY A 195 3.29 2.65 -5.09
N HIS A 196 2.28 2.67 -5.97
CA HIS A 196 2.19 1.69 -7.04
C HIS A 196 3.22 1.97 -8.16
N ARG A 197 4.25 1.13 -8.27
CA ARG A 197 5.39 1.25 -9.21
C ARG A 197 5.03 1.27 -10.70
N TYR A 198 3.81 0.90 -11.06
CA TYR A 198 3.29 0.96 -12.44
C TYR A 198 2.01 1.80 -12.52
N HIS A 199 2.01 2.98 -11.91
CA HIS A 199 0.95 3.99 -12.04
C HIS A 199 1.63 5.34 -12.25
N PRO A 200 1.10 6.25 -13.09
CA PRO A 200 1.78 7.51 -13.39
C PRO A 200 1.81 8.50 -12.21
N ALA A 201 0.77 8.50 -11.38
CA ALA A 201 0.61 9.40 -10.23
C ALA A 201 0.19 8.64 -8.96
N PRO A 202 1.01 7.69 -8.45
CA PRO A 202 0.59 6.75 -7.40
C PRO A 202 0.32 7.42 -6.04
N LYS A 203 0.89 8.60 -5.81
CA LYS A 203 0.81 9.35 -4.55
C LYS A 203 0.02 10.64 -4.65
N THR A 204 -0.64 10.91 -5.78
CA THR A 204 -1.47 12.12 -5.87
C THR A 204 -2.47 12.19 -4.70
N ARG A 205 -2.62 13.38 -4.13
CA ARG A 205 -3.55 13.68 -3.04
C ARG A 205 -4.57 14.74 -3.44
N GLY A 206 -4.75 14.95 -4.76
CA GLY A 206 -5.75 15.88 -5.30
C GLY A 206 -5.42 17.36 -5.06
N GLY A 207 -4.15 17.72 -4.92
CA GLY A 207 -3.71 19.11 -4.76
C GLY A 207 -3.93 19.72 -3.37
N GLY A 208 -4.25 18.91 -2.36
CA GLY A 208 -4.33 19.35 -0.97
C GLY A 208 -2.97 19.75 -0.40
N VAL A 209 -2.93 20.79 0.42
CA VAL A 209 -1.70 21.20 1.13
C VAL A 209 -1.25 20.11 2.12
N PRO A 210 0.06 19.92 2.36
CA PRO A 210 0.58 18.88 3.25
C PRO A 210 -0.13 18.75 4.60
N GLU A 211 -0.48 19.88 5.23
CA GLU A 211 -1.15 19.93 6.54
C GLU A 211 -2.51 19.22 6.54
N SER A 212 -3.15 19.09 5.38
CA SER A 212 -4.46 18.45 5.24
C SER A 212 -4.40 16.91 5.18
N TRP A 213 -3.27 16.33 4.76
CA TRP A 213 -3.16 14.89 4.50
C TRP A 213 -1.99 14.20 5.21
N LEU A 214 -0.91 14.92 5.49
CA LEU A 214 0.29 14.37 6.14
C LEU A 214 -0.01 13.79 7.54
N PRO A 215 -0.90 14.37 8.37
CA PRO A 215 -1.29 13.76 9.65
C PRO A 215 -1.95 12.38 9.53
N TYR A 216 -2.32 11.96 8.32
CA TYR A 216 -2.99 10.69 8.04
C TYR A 216 -2.17 9.78 7.12
N ALA A 217 -0.95 10.18 6.76
CA ALA A 217 -0.10 9.45 5.83
C ALA A 217 0.64 8.31 6.53
N ALA A 218 0.32 7.06 6.20
CA ALA A 218 1.03 5.89 6.71
C ALA A 218 2.53 5.99 6.44
N GLU A 219 2.93 6.48 5.27
CA GLU A 219 4.33 6.64 4.90
C GLU A 219 5.08 7.59 5.85
N ALA A 220 4.41 8.51 6.53
CA ALA A 220 4.99 9.39 7.54
C ALA A 220 4.90 8.83 8.98
N GLY A 221 4.50 7.58 9.14
CA GLY A 221 4.32 6.96 10.45
C GLY A 221 3.09 7.46 11.23
N ALA A 222 2.11 8.02 10.52
CA ALA A 222 0.97 8.70 11.12
C ALA A 222 0.19 7.83 12.12
N ARG A 223 -0.05 8.42 13.30
CA ARG A 223 -0.96 7.93 14.33
C ARG A 223 -1.86 9.07 14.76
N PHE A 224 -3.17 8.85 14.80
CA PHE A 224 -4.13 9.93 15.08
C PHE A 224 -5.37 9.39 15.79
N PRO A 225 -6.09 10.23 16.56
CA PRO A 225 -7.36 9.82 17.12
C PRO A 225 -8.46 9.85 16.05
N LEU A 226 -9.40 8.92 16.11
CA LEU A 226 -10.61 8.98 15.28
C LEU A 226 -11.58 10.03 15.83
N THR A 227 -12.44 10.56 14.96
CA THR A 227 -13.58 11.35 15.43
C THR A 227 -14.75 10.41 15.69
N LEU A 228 -15.38 10.52 16.86
CA LEU A 228 -16.59 9.77 17.18
C LEU A 228 -17.81 10.63 16.84
N LEU A 229 -18.65 10.14 15.94
CA LEU A 229 -19.96 10.70 15.67
C LEU A 229 -21.04 9.90 16.40
N GLY A 230 -22.11 10.58 16.79
CA GLY A 230 -23.37 9.99 17.18
C GLY A 230 -24.31 10.09 16.00
N VAL A 231 -24.77 8.95 15.48
CA VAL A 231 -25.86 8.86 14.51
C VAL A 231 -27.14 8.48 15.23
N ARG A 232 -28.28 9.08 14.85
CA ARG A 232 -29.55 8.67 15.44
C ARG A 232 -29.79 7.18 15.23
N GLU A 233 -30.32 6.50 16.24
CA GLU A 233 -30.55 5.03 16.21
C GLU A 233 -31.36 4.58 14.99
N ASP A 234 -32.38 5.35 14.60
CA ASP A 234 -33.25 5.07 13.45
C ASP A 234 -32.59 5.30 12.08
N LEU A 235 -31.37 5.85 12.07
CA LEU A 235 -30.60 6.18 10.88
C LEU A 235 -29.23 5.48 10.84
N LEU A 236 -28.93 4.59 11.79
CA LEU A 236 -27.75 3.75 11.69
C LEU A 236 -28.02 2.65 10.64
N GLY A 237 -27.35 2.75 9.49
CA GLY A 237 -27.34 1.72 8.46
C GLY A 237 -26.17 0.78 8.63
N GLY A 238 -26.26 -0.44 8.09
CA GLY A 238 -25.16 -1.39 8.11
C GLY A 238 -25.61 -2.83 7.98
N GLU A 239 -24.65 -3.71 7.72
CA GLU A 239 -24.84 -5.17 7.75
C GLU A 239 -23.62 -5.84 8.39
N GLY A 240 -23.80 -7.07 8.88
CA GLY A 240 -22.74 -7.84 9.51
C GLY A 240 -22.46 -7.45 10.96
N SER A 241 -21.33 -7.90 11.49
CA SER A 241 -20.89 -7.65 12.86
C SER A 241 -20.05 -6.37 12.95
N THR A 242 -20.54 -5.40 13.74
CA THR A 242 -19.81 -4.18 14.12
C THR A 242 -19.65 -4.03 15.64
N GLY A 243 -19.79 -5.14 16.37
CA GLY A 243 -19.86 -5.15 17.83
C GLY A 243 -18.57 -4.72 18.53
N ALA A 244 -17.40 -4.80 17.87
CA ALA A 244 -16.15 -4.31 18.44
C ALA A 244 -16.19 -2.79 18.61
N VAL A 245 -16.84 -2.10 17.67
CA VAL A 245 -16.96 -0.65 17.75
C VAL A 245 -17.94 -0.21 18.85
N ASP A 246 -18.98 -1.01 19.11
CA ASP A 246 -19.87 -0.80 20.26
C ASP A 246 -19.15 -1.09 21.58
N ALA A 247 -18.33 -2.14 21.64
CA ALA A 247 -17.57 -2.50 22.83
C ALA A 247 -16.52 -1.44 23.21
N LEU A 248 -15.87 -0.82 22.22
CA LEU A 248 -14.84 0.20 22.45
C LEU A 248 -15.45 1.56 22.80
N TRP A 249 -16.47 2.00 22.06
CA TRP A 249 -16.89 3.40 22.09
C TRP A 249 -18.38 3.59 22.34
N GLY A 250 -19.17 2.53 22.54
CA GLY A 250 -20.63 2.60 22.67
C GLY A 250 -21.12 3.57 23.74
N ASP A 251 -20.43 3.64 24.88
CA ASP A 251 -20.79 4.49 26.02
C ASP A 251 -20.64 5.99 25.74
N ALA A 252 -19.96 6.38 24.66
CA ALA A 252 -19.86 7.78 24.24
C ALA A 252 -21.18 8.31 23.65
N ALA A 253 -22.10 7.43 23.22
CA ALA A 253 -23.35 7.85 22.62
C ALA A 253 -24.43 8.20 23.67
N PRO A 254 -25.08 9.38 23.57
CA PRO A 254 -26.24 9.69 24.41
C PRO A 254 -27.47 8.87 23.99
N PRO A 255 -28.53 8.80 24.84
CA PRO A 255 -29.77 8.11 24.49
C PRO A 255 -30.36 8.56 23.14
N GLY A 256 -30.77 7.60 22.31
CA GLY A 256 -31.30 7.84 20.96
C GLY A 256 -30.24 7.94 19.87
N TYR A 257 -28.96 7.78 20.22
CA TYR A 257 -27.83 7.77 19.30
C TYR A 257 -27.00 6.49 19.43
N ARG A 258 -26.32 6.13 18.35
CA ARG A 258 -25.29 5.10 18.30
C ARG A 258 -23.99 5.71 17.81
N VAL A 259 -22.87 5.14 18.23
CA VAL A 259 -21.56 5.61 17.76
C VAL A 259 -21.35 5.24 16.30
N LEU A 260 -20.67 6.12 15.57
CA LEU A 260 -20.16 5.94 14.23
C LEU A 260 -18.76 6.58 14.19
N PRO A 261 -17.66 5.80 14.21
CA PRO A 261 -16.35 6.37 14.06
C PRO A 261 -16.19 6.92 12.64
N ALA A 262 -15.46 8.00 12.51
CA ALA A 262 -15.18 8.65 11.25
C ALA A 262 -13.70 9.01 11.14
N HIS A 263 -13.15 8.83 9.94
CA HIS A 263 -11.82 9.30 9.61
C HIS A 263 -11.81 10.84 9.63
N PRO A 264 -10.94 11.50 10.42
CA PRO A 264 -10.96 12.96 10.54
C PRO A 264 -10.81 13.69 9.20
N TRP A 265 -9.89 13.22 8.34
CA TRP A 265 -9.72 13.77 6.99
C TRP A 265 -10.99 13.68 6.14
N GLN A 266 -11.76 12.59 6.25
CA GLN A 266 -13.01 12.45 5.51
C GLN A 266 -14.02 13.50 5.95
N LEU A 267 -14.10 13.81 7.26
CA LEU A 267 -14.99 14.87 7.74
C LEU A 267 -14.58 16.25 7.22
N ASP A 268 -13.29 16.53 7.12
CA ASP A 268 -12.80 17.79 6.56
C ASP A 268 -13.14 17.90 5.06
N LEU A 269 -12.92 16.82 4.30
CA LEU A 269 -13.28 16.75 2.88
C LEU A 269 -14.78 16.96 2.66
N LEU A 270 -15.61 16.29 3.46
CA LEU A 270 -17.07 16.47 3.40
C LEU A 270 -17.49 17.89 3.76
N ARG A 271 -16.72 18.65 4.55
CA ARG A 271 -17.07 20.04 4.88
C ARG A 271 -16.76 21.03 3.76
N THR A 272 -15.73 20.76 2.97
CA THR A 272 -15.24 21.69 1.93
C THR A 272 -15.58 21.25 0.51
N GLY A 273 -15.97 19.98 0.32
CA GLY A 273 -16.22 19.37 -0.97
C GLY A 273 -17.63 19.60 -1.53
N PRO A 274 -17.92 18.99 -2.70
CA PRO A 274 -19.23 19.05 -3.35
C PRO A 274 -20.38 18.51 -2.48
N THR A 275 -20.08 17.59 -1.56
CA THR A 275 -21.01 16.96 -0.61
C THR A 275 -21.23 17.77 0.68
N SER A 276 -20.72 19.01 0.74
CA SER A 276 -20.78 19.87 1.93
C SER A 276 -22.17 20.30 2.36
N ALA A 277 -23.06 20.63 1.43
CA ALA A 277 -24.43 20.99 1.77
C ALA A 277 -25.20 19.81 2.43
N PRO A 278 -25.19 18.60 1.86
CA PRO A 278 -25.71 17.41 2.54
C PRO A 278 -25.06 17.16 3.90
N ALA A 279 -23.73 17.22 4.02
CA ALA A 279 -23.05 16.97 5.28
C ALA A 279 -23.49 17.97 6.36
N GLN A 280 -23.52 19.27 6.04
CA GLN A 280 -23.96 20.33 6.96
C GLN A 280 -25.41 20.13 7.41
N ALA A 281 -26.31 19.72 6.51
CA ALA A 281 -27.70 19.45 6.85
C ALA A 281 -27.82 18.35 7.92
N ALA A 282 -27.09 17.24 7.77
CA ALA A 282 -27.14 16.12 8.71
C ALA A 282 -26.69 16.50 10.13
N PHE A 283 -25.75 17.44 10.27
CA PHE A 283 -25.37 17.98 11.58
C PHE A 283 -26.39 19.00 12.10
N ALA A 284 -26.91 19.86 11.23
CA ALA A 284 -27.84 20.93 11.61
C ALA A 284 -29.20 20.40 12.10
N ASP A 285 -29.72 19.33 11.48
CA ASP A 285 -30.98 18.70 11.84
C ASP A 285 -30.85 17.58 12.89
N GLY A 286 -29.62 17.35 13.38
CA GLY A 286 -29.32 16.43 14.47
C GLY A 286 -29.29 14.96 14.08
N ARG A 287 -29.28 14.61 12.79
CA ARG A 287 -29.03 13.22 12.36
C ARG A 287 -27.63 12.74 12.76
N LEU A 288 -26.65 13.64 12.70
CA LEU A 288 -25.30 13.44 13.18
C LEU A 288 -24.95 14.44 14.28
N ARG A 289 -24.14 14.01 15.25
CA ARG A 289 -23.55 14.84 16.31
C ARG A 289 -22.09 14.45 16.52
N VAL A 290 -21.23 15.40 16.86
CA VAL A 290 -19.85 15.08 17.27
C VAL A 290 -19.86 14.71 18.75
N LEU A 291 -19.36 13.52 19.09
CA LEU A 291 -19.27 13.01 20.47
C LEU A 291 -17.90 13.27 21.09
N GLY A 292 -16.87 13.45 20.25
CA GLY A 292 -15.50 13.67 20.70
C GLY A 292 -14.49 12.99 19.78
N ARG A 293 -13.33 12.68 20.34
CA ARG A 293 -12.25 11.93 19.70
C ARG A 293 -11.89 10.73 20.55
N THR A 294 -11.36 9.68 19.92
CA THR A 294 -10.83 8.52 20.66
C THR A 294 -9.64 8.94 21.51
N GLU A 295 -9.46 8.29 22.66
CA GLU A 295 -8.25 8.47 23.48
C GLU A 295 -7.08 7.69 22.85
N GLU A 296 -7.39 6.52 22.30
CA GLU A 296 -6.45 5.68 21.56
C GLU A 296 -6.13 6.28 20.19
N LEU A 297 -4.88 6.12 19.78
CA LEU A 297 -4.43 6.50 18.44
C LEU A 297 -4.53 5.30 17.51
N VAL A 298 -5.13 5.50 16.35
CA VAL A 298 -5.15 4.50 15.28
C VAL A 298 -3.94 4.67 14.38
N HIS A 299 -3.46 3.55 13.82
CA HIS A 299 -2.32 3.54 12.91
C HIS A 299 -2.80 3.48 11.47
N ALA A 300 -2.41 4.45 10.64
CA ALA A 300 -2.71 4.40 9.21
C ALA A 300 -1.96 3.24 8.55
N THR A 301 -2.67 2.49 7.70
CA THR A 301 -2.07 1.46 6.85
C THR A 301 -1.83 1.99 5.44
N SER A 302 -1.20 1.20 4.57
CA SER A 302 -0.83 1.63 3.22
C SER A 302 -2.00 2.03 2.31
N SER A 303 -3.25 1.71 2.66
CA SER A 303 -4.44 2.17 1.94
C SER A 303 -4.88 3.60 2.32
N LEU A 304 -4.24 4.19 3.34
CA LEU A 304 -4.61 5.41 4.09
C LEU A 304 -5.94 5.32 4.85
N ARG A 305 -6.99 4.86 4.17
CA ARG A 305 -8.35 4.82 4.70
C ARG A 305 -8.60 3.63 5.61
N THR A 306 -7.71 2.65 5.64
CA THR A 306 -7.73 1.57 6.62
C THR A 306 -6.77 1.90 7.74
N VAL A 307 -7.26 1.83 8.96
CA VAL A 307 -6.47 2.02 10.18
C VAL A 307 -6.52 0.75 11.01
N TYR A 308 -5.51 0.55 11.85
CA TYR A 308 -5.43 -0.61 12.74
C TYR A 308 -5.25 -0.15 14.20
N LEU A 309 -5.98 -0.82 15.10
CA LEU A 309 -5.93 -0.66 16.55
C LEU A 309 -5.26 -1.90 17.15
N PRO A 310 -3.99 -1.79 17.63
CA PRO A 310 -3.23 -2.92 18.16
C PRO A 310 -3.94 -3.61 19.31
N ASP A 311 -4.30 -2.83 20.33
CA ASP A 311 -4.78 -3.34 21.61
C ASP A 311 -6.15 -4.01 21.49
N ALA A 312 -6.96 -3.55 20.53
CA ALA A 312 -8.27 -4.11 20.22
C ALA A 312 -8.23 -5.23 19.17
N ASP A 313 -7.07 -5.46 18.55
CA ASP A 313 -6.90 -6.32 17.38
C ASP A 313 -7.99 -6.07 16.31
N LEU A 314 -8.13 -4.80 15.90
CA LEU A 314 -9.25 -4.33 15.08
C LEU A 314 -8.79 -3.45 13.94
N ALA A 315 -9.19 -3.78 12.71
CA ALA A 315 -9.00 -2.92 11.55
C ALA A 315 -10.32 -2.23 11.17
N LEU A 316 -10.26 -0.92 10.91
CA LEU A 316 -11.39 -0.13 10.42
C LEU A 316 -11.04 0.47 9.06
N LYS A 317 -11.85 0.19 8.04
CA LYS A 317 -11.70 0.74 6.68
C LYS A 317 -12.79 1.79 6.45
N PHE A 318 -12.40 3.04 6.27
CA PHE A 318 -13.29 4.18 6.09
C PHE A 318 -13.51 4.50 4.62
N SER A 319 -14.63 5.14 4.32
CA SER A 319 -14.78 5.94 3.12
C SER A 319 -13.85 7.16 3.18
N LEU A 320 -13.25 7.51 2.04
CA LEU A 320 -12.36 8.67 1.92
C LEU A 320 -12.48 9.29 0.51
N GLU A 321 -12.92 10.55 0.41
CA GLU A 321 -13.12 11.30 -0.83
C GLU A 321 -11.82 11.79 -1.47
N VAL A 322 -10.85 10.90 -1.57
CA VAL A 322 -9.53 11.14 -2.17
C VAL A 322 -9.34 10.13 -3.28
N ARG A 323 -8.91 10.61 -4.45
CA ARG A 323 -8.44 9.74 -5.53
C ARG A 323 -7.10 9.17 -5.13
N ILE A 324 -7.02 7.85 -4.98
CA ILE A 324 -5.75 7.14 -4.76
C ILE A 324 -5.59 6.18 -5.93
N THR A 325 -4.52 6.36 -6.72
CA THR A 325 -4.32 5.70 -8.02
C THR A 325 -5.47 6.02 -8.99
N ASN A 326 -6.23 5.02 -9.43
CA ASN A 326 -7.29 5.21 -10.43
C ASN A 326 -8.65 5.58 -9.83
N ASP A 327 -8.87 5.33 -8.53
CA ASP A 327 -10.21 5.35 -7.96
C ASP A 327 -10.33 6.34 -6.79
N ILE A 328 -11.48 7.01 -6.69
CA ILE A 328 -11.89 7.69 -5.47
C ILE A 328 -12.18 6.62 -4.43
N ARG A 329 -11.53 6.73 -3.26
CA ARG A 329 -11.58 5.70 -2.23
C ARG A 329 -12.79 5.80 -1.30
N ARG A 330 -13.94 6.01 -1.93
CA ARG A 330 -15.26 5.90 -1.31
C ARG A 330 -15.63 4.43 -1.14
N LEU A 331 -16.33 4.09 -0.07
CA LEU A 331 -16.97 2.79 0.08
C LEU A 331 -18.35 2.86 -0.59
N TRP A 332 -18.45 2.39 -1.84
CA TRP A 332 -19.65 2.55 -2.64
C TRP A 332 -20.77 1.63 -2.17
N LEU A 333 -22.01 2.11 -2.20
CA LEU A 333 -23.16 1.34 -1.73
C LEU A 333 -23.35 0.06 -2.56
N ARG A 334 -23.04 0.12 -3.85
CA ARG A 334 -23.03 -1.06 -4.73
C ARG A 334 -22.07 -2.15 -4.25
N ASP A 335 -20.92 -1.79 -3.69
CA ASP A 335 -19.89 -2.74 -3.22
C ASP A 335 -20.21 -3.21 -1.78
N LEU A 336 -20.70 -2.29 -0.93
CA LEU A 336 -21.14 -2.61 0.44
C LEU A 336 -22.22 -3.70 0.47
N ARG A 337 -23.16 -3.70 -0.49
CA ARG A 337 -24.21 -4.75 -0.64
C ARG A 337 -23.64 -6.16 -0.83
N TRP A 338 -22.42 -6.27 -1.36
CA TRP A 338 -21.78 -7.55 -1.67
C TRP A 338 -20.79 -8.02 -0.60
N LEU A 339 -20.42 -7.18 0.37
CA LEU A 339 -19.48 -7.54 1.42
C LEU A 339 -19.89 -8.82 2.15
N ARG A 340 -21.11 -8.85 2.69
CA ARG A 340 -21.60 -10.00 3.45
C ARG A 340 -21.78 -11.25 2.58
N PRO A 341 -22.43 -11.20 1.40
CA PRO A 341 -22.48 -12.36 0.50
C PRO A 341 -21.11 -12.93 0.13
N VAL A 342 -20.11 -12.07 -0.10
CA VAL A 342 -18.73 -12.50 -0.42
C VAL A 342 -18.06 -13.10 0.81
N ASP A 343 -18.20 -12.49 1.99
CA ASP A 343 -17.70 -13.03 3.26
C ASP A 343 -18.28 -14.44 3.55
N GLU A 344 -19.60 -14.62 3.38
CA GLU A 344 -20.26 -15.92 3.56
C GLU A 344 -19.73 -16.98 2.58
N VAL A 345 -19.48 -16.61 1.32
CA VAL A 345 -18.82 -17.51 0.36
C VAL A 345 -17.44 -17.87 0.86
N LEU A 346 -16.58 -16.90 1.17
CA LEU A 346 -15.19 -17.14 1.59
C LEU A 346 -15.11 -17.98 2.88
N ALA A 347 -15.97 -17.70 3.86
CA ALA A 347 -16.04 -18.42 5.13
C ALA A 347 -16.43 -19.90 4.97
N SER A 348 -17.08 -20.27 3.86
CA SER A 348 -17.47 -21.66 3.55
C SER A 348 -16.36 -22.48 2.85
N LEU A 349 -15.25 -21.84 2.48
CA LEU A 349 -14.19 -22.45 1.67
C LEU A 349 -12.97 -22.87 2.50
N PRO A 350 -12.14 -23.81 2.00
CA PRO A 350 -10.88 -24.18 2.65
C PRO A 350 -9.90 -23.01 2.85
N ILE A 351 -10.03 -21.95 2.06
CA ILE A 351 -9.22 -20.73 2.20
C ILE A 351 -9.61 -19.87 3.39
N ALA A 352 -10.77 -20.09 4.02
CA ALA A 352 -11.28 -19.26 5.12
C ALA A 352 -10.24 -18.97 6.22
N PRO A 353 -9.38 -19.90 6.69
CA PRO A 353 -8.36 -19.63 7.69
C PRO A 353 -7.28 -18.63 7.26
N LEU A 354 -7.13 -18.41 5.95
CA LEU A 354 -6.13 -17.54 5.35
C LEU A 354 -6.69 -16.16 4.97
N VAL A 355 -7.96 -15.86 5.21
CA VAL A 355 -8.58 -14.58 4.85
C VAL A 355 -8.99 -13.82 6.10
N LEU A 356 -8.60 -12.55 6.19
CA LEU A 356 -9.10 -11.61 7.19
C LEU A 356 -10.51 -11.17 6.80
N ALA A 357 -11.50 -11.62 7.58
CA ALA A 357 -12.92 -11.36 7.35
C ALA A 357 -13.26 -9.87 7.47
N ASP A 358 -13.94 -9.34 6.45
CA ASP A 358 -14.68 -8.08 6.51
C ASP A 358 -16.04 -8.34 7.19
N GLN A 359 -16.01 -8.35 8.53
CA GLN A 359 -17.09 -8.84 9.39
C GLN A 359 -18.41 -8.07 9.25
N GLY A 360 -18.34 -6.79 8.89
CA GLY A 360 -19.53 -5.95 8.74
C GLY A 360 -19.17 -4.48 8.50
N TYR A 361 -20.18 -3.65 8.29
CA TYR A 361 -20.01 -2.21 8.14
C TYR A 361 -21.17 -1.47 8.79
N ARG A 362 -20.93 -0.20 9.11
CA ARG A 362 -21.98 0.73 9.56
C ARG A 362 -21.81 2.11 8.93
N THR A 363 -22.91 2.84 8.78
CA THR A 363 -22.97 4.13 8.08
C THR A 363 -24.22 4.94 8.46
N LEU A 364 -24.40 6.11 7.85
CA LEU A 364 -25.60 6.95 7.97
C LEU A 364 -26.64 6.54 6.91
N ALA A 365 -27.65 5.77 7.30
CA ALA A 365 -28.83 5.51 6.50
C ALA A 365 -29.77 6.74 6.46
N GLY A 366 -30.60 6.83 5.41
CA GLY A 366 -31.64 7.85 5.32
C GLY A 366 -31.17 9.25 4.91
N HIS A 367 -29.95 9.38 4.37
CA HIS A 367 -29.43 10.63 3.80
C HIS A 367 -29.06 10.48 2.31
N GLY A 368 -29.95 9.84 1.55
CA GLY A 368 -29.69 9.47 0.16
C GLY A 368 -28.55 8.45 0.02
N GLU A 369 -28.13 8.19 -1.21
CA GLU A 369 -26.97 7.30 -1.48
C GLU A 369 -25.67 7.87 -0.90
N ASP A 370 -25.48 9.20 -0.95
CA ASP A 370 -24.30 9.85 -0.39
C ASP A 370 -24.14 9.60 1.12
N GLY A 371 -25.23 9.52 1.89
CA GLY A 371 -25.18 9.16 3.31
C GLY A 371 -24.58 7.77 3.55
N TRP A 372 -24.98 6.80 2.73
CA TRP A 372 -24.48 5.43 2.81
C TRP A 372 -22.98 5.36 2.54
N GLU A 373 -22.52 6.13 1.56
CA GLU A 373 -21.16 6.01 1.05
C GLU A 373 -20.16 6.90 1.78
N ALA A 374 -20.54 8.14 2.12
CA ALA A 374 -19.62 9.13 2.69
C ALA A 374 -19.20 8.81 4.13
N TYR A 375 -20.06 8.14 4.90
CA TYR A 375 -19.86 7.83 6.32
C TYR A 375 -19.64 6.35 6.61
N ALA A 376 -19.52 5.52 5.57
CA ALA A 376 -19.29 4.10 5.75
C ALA A 376 -17.95 3.83 6.43
N VAL A 377 -18.02 2.94 7.43
CA VAL A 377 -16.88 2.30 8.06
C VAL A 377 -17.11 0.80 8.07
N LEU A 378 -16.17 0.07 7.49
CA LEU A 378 -16.09 -1.37 7.50
C LEU A 378 -15.22 -1.84 8.67
N GLN A 379 -15.70 -2.85 9.39
CA GLN A 379 -14.98 -3.58 10.42
C GLN A 379 -14.33 -4.82 9.81
N ARG A 380 -13.01 -4.90 9.88
CA ARG A 380 -12.22 -6.08 9.51
C ARG A 380 -11.60 -6.69 10.76
N GLU A 381 -11.60 -8.01 10.85
CA GLU A 381 -10.93 -8.69 11.96
C GLU A 381 -9.42 -8.40 11.97
N GLY A 382 -8.82 -8.35 13.16
CA GLY A 382 -7.38 -8.31 13.30
C GLY A 382 -6.72 -9.68 13.12
N PHE A 383 -5.51 -9.82 13.64
CA PHE A 383 -4.65 -10.96 13.37
C PHE A 383 -4.83 -12.12 14.34
N ALA A 384 -5.28 -11.89 15.58
CA ALA A 384 -5.21 -12.87 16.67
C ALA A 384 -5.94 -14.18 16.37
N ARG A 385 -7.00 -14.15 15.54
CA ARG A 385 -7.76 -15.35 15.15
C ARG A 385 -7.13 -16.14 14.00
N ARG A 386 -6.31 -15.49 13.17
CA ARG A 386 -5.84 -16.06 11.88
C ARG A 386 -4.35 -16.32 11.87
N LEU A 387 -3.58 -15.47 12.55
CA LEU A 387 -2.14 -15.53 12.62
C LEU A 387 -1.70 -16.64 13.59
N ARG A 388 -0.83 -17.54 13.14
CA ARG A 388 -0.27 -18.57 14.02
C ARG A 388 0.64 -17.92 15.09
N PRO A 389 0.68 -18.48 16.32
CA PRO A 389 1.52 -17.93 17.39
C PRO A 389 2.99 -17.80 16.99
N GLY A 390 3.63 -16.71 17.38
CA GLY A 390 5.06 -16.44 17.12
C GLY A 390 5.38 -15.94 15.71
N LEU A 391 4.38 -15.75 14.84
CA LEU A 391 4.58 -15.17 13.52
C LEU A 391 4.35 -13.66 13.52
N THR A 392 5.04 -12.96 12.62
CA THR A 392 4.89 -11.52 12.39
C THR A 392 4.32 -11.28 10.98
N PRO A 393 3.11 -10.71 10.82
CA PRO A 393 2.54 -10.44 9.51
C PRO A 393 3.22 -9.22 8.88
N LEU A 394 3.78 -9.36 7.69
CA LEU A 394 4.42 -8.27 6.95
C LEU A 394 3.68 -8.04 5.64
N LEU A 395 3.42 -6.78 5.30
CA LEU A 395 2.85 -6.42 4.02
C LEU A 395 3.81 -6.85 2.89
N ALA A 396 3.35 -7.70 1.97
CA ALA A 396 4.17 -8.16 0.86
C ALA A 396 4.70 -7.00 0.01
N ALA A 397 3.90 -5.94 -0.16
CA ALA A 397 4.34 -4.71 -0.82
C ALA A 397 5.52 -4.05 -0.11
N GLY A 398 5.50 -4.01 1.22
CA GLY A 398 6.60 -3.48 2.02
C GLY A 398 7.84 -4.37 1.98
N VAL A 399 7.67 -5.70 2.00
CA VAL A 399 8.76 -6.66 1.79
C VAL A 399 9.43 -6.43 0.44
N SER A 400 8.62 -6.21 -0.61
CA SER A 400 9.09 -5.86 -1.94
C SER A 400 9.85 -4.52 -1.95
N GLU A 401 9.32 -3.45 -1.35
CA GLU A 401 9.93 -2.11 -1.38
C GLU A 401 11.22 -2.02 -0.54
N GLY A 402 11.27 -2.67 0.63
CA GLY A 402 12.37 -2.52 1.59
C GLY A 402 12.01 -1.64 2.78
N PHE A 403 12.45 -2.04 3.98
CA PHE A 403 12.32 -1.28 5.22
C PHE A 403 13.34 -1.81 6.25
N ALA A 404 13.60 -1.07 7.32
CA ALA A 404 14.52 -1.53 8.36
C ALA A 404 13.97 -2.78 9.08
N GLY A 405 14.69 -3.90 8.96
CA GLY A 405 14.25 -5.21 9.44
C GLY A 405 13.53 -6.05 8.39
N ASN A 406 13.66 -5.73 7.10
CA ASN A 406 13.07 -6.52 6.03
C ASN A 406 13.67 -7.94 5.99
N PRO A 407 12.83 -9.00 5.88
CA PRO A 407 13.29 -10.39 5.96
C PRO A 407 14.17 -10.84 4.79
N LEU A 408 14.19 -10.09 3.67
CA LEU A 408 15.06 -10.39 2.54
C LEU A 408 16.48 -9.84 2.72
N ASP A 409 16.69 -8.94 3.68
CA ASP A 409 18.00 -8.34 3.91
C ASP A 409 18.93 -9.29 4.68
N GLY A 410 20.18 -9.42 4.22
CA GLY A 410 21.20 -10.25 4.88
C GLY A 410 21.10 -11.75 4.61
N LEU A 411 20.11 -12.21 3.84
CA LEU A 411 20.05 -13.60 3.39
C LEU A 411 21.23 -13.95 2.47
N THR A 412 21.67 -15.21 2.51
CA THR A 412 22.51 -15.76 1.43
C THR A 412 21.65 -16.07 0.20
N ALA A 413 22.27 -16.26 -0.96
CA ALA A 413 21.54 -16.64 -2.18
C ALA A 413 20.74 -17.94 -1.99
N GLU A 414 21.28 -18.93 -1.28
CA GLU A 414 20.58 -20.18 -0.96
C GLU A 414 19.36 -19.93 -0.06
N GLN A 415 19.52 -19.13 1.00
CA GLN A 415 18.42 -18.78 1.90
C GLN A 415 17.33 -17.99 1.17
N ALA A 416 17.70 -17.04 0.30
CA ALA A 416 16.77 -16.27 -0.49
C ALA A 416 16.00 -17.13 -1.51
N PHE A 417 16.66 -18.13 -2.09
CA PHE A 417 16.00 -19.12 -2.97
C PHE A 417 14.99 -19.98 -2.20
N VAL A 418 15.32 -20.44 -1.00
CA VAL A 418 14.38 -21.17 -0.12
C VAL A 418 13.22 -20.27 0.31
N TRP A 419 13.51 -19.02 0.68
CA TRP A 419 12.50 -18.02 1.02
C TRP A 419 11.50 -17.83 -0.12
N TRP A 420 12.00 -17.69 -1.36
CA TRP A 420 11.18 -17.59 -2.57
C TRP A 420 10.24 -18.77 -2.74
N LEU A 421 10.78 -20.00 -2.69
CA LEU A 421 9.96 -21.21 -2.86
C LEU A 421 8.87 -21.29 -1.80
N ARG A 422 9.21 -20.98 -0.56
CA ARG A 422 8.26 -21.00 0.56
C ARG A 422 7.17 -19.93 0.40
N TYR A 423 7.53 -18.73 -0.06
CA TYR A 423 6.56 -17.68 -0.37
C TYR A 423 5.59 -18.10 -1.47
N VAL A 424 6.10 -18.68 -2.57
CA VAL A 424 5.27 -19.20 -3.68
C VAL A 424 4.34 -20.31 -3.18
N GLU A 425 4.85 -21.25 -2.38
CA GLU A 425 4.08 -22.38 -1.82
C GLU A 425 2.92 -21.92 -0.94
N LEU A 426 3.13 -20.88 -0.14
CA LEU A 426 2.10 -20.37 0.77
C LEU A 426 1.07 -19.48 0.07
N LEU A 427 1.47 -18.76 -0.99
CA LEU A 427 0.63 -17.78 -1.67
C LEU A 427 -0.19 -18.37 -2.82
N ALA A 428 0.47 -19.06 -3.76
CA ALA A 428 -0.13 -19.35 -5.06
C ALA A 428 -1.17 -20.49 -5.01
N PRO A 429 -0.90 -21.66 -4.41
CA PRO A 429 -1.87 -22.76 -4.33
C PRO A 429 -3.25 -22.36 -3.79
N PRO A 430 -3.41 -21.73 -2.62
CA PRO A 430 -4.74 -21.38 -2.11
C PRO A 430 -5.49 -20.40 -3.01
N ALA A 431 -4.78 -19.47 -3.67
CA ALA A 431 -5.39 -18.53 -4.59
C ALA A 431 -5.84 -19.20 -5.90
N LEU A 432 -5.07 -20.16 -6.40
CA LEU A 432 -5.39 -20.94 -7.60
C LEU A 432 -6.54 -21.92 -7.33
N ASP A 433 -6.54 -22.61 -6.18
CA ASP A 433 -7.63 -23.51 -5.76
C ASP A 433 -8.94 -22.75 -5.58
N ALA A 434 -8.91 -21.53 -5.00
CA ALA A 434 -10.08 -20.69 -4.86
C ALA A 434 -10.76 -20.42 -6.21
N LEU A 435 -9.99 -20.17 -7.27
CA LEU A 435 -10.54 -19.98 -8.62
C LEU A 435 -10.99 -21.32 -9.23
N ARG A 436 -10.06 -22.27 -9.33
CA ARG A 436 -10.25 -23.54 -10.04
C ARG A 436 -11.41 -24.35 -9.43
N ASP A 437 -11.39 -24.50 -8.11
CA ASP A 437 -12.26 -25.44 -7.40
C ASP A 437 -13.45 -24.76 -6.75
N HIS A 438 -13.46 -23.42 -6.65
CA HIS A 438 -14.49 -22.66 -5.95
C HIS A 438 -15.05 -21.44 -6.70
N GLY A 439 -14.56 -21.13 -7.90
CA GLY A 439 -15.05 -20.00 -8.69
C GLY A 439 -14.88 -18.65 -7.98
N VAL A 440 -13.90 -18.53 -7.09
CA VAL A 440 -13.57 -17.32 -6.33
C VAL A 440 -12.25 -16.76 -6.84
N VAL A 441 -12.28 -15.51 -7.27
CA VAL A 441 -11.11 -14.79 -7.77
C VAL A 441 -10.65 -13.83 -6.67
N LEU A 442 -9.54 -14.15 -6.02
CA LEU A 442 -8.91 -13.27 -5.05
C LEU A 442 -8.15 -12.14 -5.75
N GLU A 443 -8.17 -10.96 -5.14
CA GLU A 443 -7.32 -9.84 -5.53
C GLU A 443 -6.00 -9.87 -4.76
N CYS A 444 -5.18 -10.89 -5.01
CA CYS A 444 -3.92 -11.18 -4.29
C CYS A 444 -2.71 -10.33 -4.73
N HIS A 445 -2.94 -9.08 -5.10
CA HIS A 445 -1.86 -8.13 -5.35
C HIS A 445 -1.10 -7.80 -4.05
N LEU A 446 0.11 -7.25 -4.14
CA LEU A 446 1.01 -7.09 -2.97
C LEU A 446 0.38 -6.40 -1.75
N GLN A 447 -0.52 -5.45 -1.96
CA GLN A 447 -1.14 -4.70 -0.86
C GLN A 447 -2.20 -5.51 -0.08
N ASN A 448 -2.71 -6.59 -0.66
CA ASN A 448 -3.76 -7.45 -0.10
C ASN A 448 -3.19 -8.77 0.44
N VAL A 449 -1.86 -8.91 0.42
CA VAL A 449 -1.15 -10.10 0.89
C VAL A 449 -0.25 -9.71 2.06
N LEU A 450 -0.44 -10.38 3.18
CA LEU A 450 0.45 -10.33 4.33
C LEU A 450 1.22 -11.65 4.39
N VAL A 451 2.55 -11.60 4.32
CA VAL A 451 3.42 -12.74 4.55
C VAL A 451 3.82 -12.74 6.02
N ALA A 452 3.40 -13.76 6.76
CA ALA A 452 3.76 -13.92 8.15
C ALA A 452 5.05 -14.72 8.28
N VAL A 453 6.04 -14.13 8.94
CA VAL A 453 7.38 -14.70 9.09
C VAL A 453 7.67 -15.13 10.53
N ASP A 454 8.52 -16.14 10.72
CA ASP A 454 9.05 -16.53 12.04
C ASP A 454 10.11 -15.54 12.56
N GLY A 455 10.70 -15.84 13.72
CA GLY A 455 11.74 -15.02 14.35
C GLY A 455 13.02 -14.90 13.53
N GLU A 456 13.24 -15.79 12.56
CA GLU A 456 14.35 -15.79 11.62
C GLU A 456 14.00 -15.15 10.27
N GLY A 457 12.78 -14.62 10.11
CA GLY A 457 12.32 -13.97 8.88
C GLY A 457 11.86 -14.93 7.77
N ARG A 458 11.67 -16.22 8.07
CA ARG A 458 11.23 -17.21 7.08
C ARG A 458 9.72 -17.18 6.91
N PRO A 459 9.17 -17.25 5.68
CA PRO A 459 7.74 -17.25 5.46
C PRO A 459 7.12 -18.54 6.00
N GLU A 460 6.11 -18.37 6.84
CA GLU A 460 5.42 -19.50 7.45
C GLU A 460 3.93 -19.48 7.12
N GLN A 461 3.33 -18.31 6.90
CA GLN A 461 1.93 -18.22 6.55
C GLN A 461 1.69 -17.05 5.60
N VAL A 462 0.63 -17.15 4.80
CA VAL A 462 0.10 -16.01 4.03
C VAL A 462 -1.33 -15.75 4.47
N LEU A 463 -1.65 -14.47 4.67
CA LEU A 463 -3.00 -13.98 4.91
C LEU A 463 -3.43 -13.04 3.77
N PHE A 464 -4.66 -13.21 3.31
CA PHE A 464 -5.33 -12.34 2.34
C PHE A 464 -6.26 -11.37 3.06
N ARG A 465 -6.47 -10.20 2.48
CA ARG A 465 -7.45 -9.21 2.95
C ARG A 465 -8.15 -8.52 1.79
N ASP A 466 -9.22 -7.80 2.13
CA ASP A 466 -10.03 -6.97 1.22
C ASP A 466 -11.04 -7.71 0.34
N HIS A 467 -12.27 -7.83 0.86
CA HIS A 467 -13.36 -8.51 0.16
C HIS A 467 -13.93 -7.66 -1.00
N GLU A 468 -13.74 -6.34 -0.99
CA GLU A 468 -14.19 -5.44 -2.06
C GLU A 468 -13.61 -5.83 -3.44
N GLY A 469 -12.39 -6.35 -3.42
CA GLY A 469 -11.65 -6.80 -4.60
C GLY A 469 -12.09 -8.15 -5.18
N VAL A 470 -12.73 -8.99 -4.37
CA VAL A 470 -13.06 -10.38 -4.72
C VAL A 470 -14.10 -10.42 -5.83
N LYS A 471 -13.91 -11.35 -6.77
CA LYS A 471 -14.87 -11.64 -7.85
C LYS A 471 -15.34 -13.09 -7.79
N LEU A 472 -16.54 -13.33 -8.29
CA LEU A 472 -17.18 -14.64 -8.31
C LEU A 472 -17.44 -15.03 -9.76
N THR A 473 -17.15 -16.28 -10.13
CA THR A 473 -17.42 -16.74 -11.49
C THR A 473 -18.92 -16.91 -11.72
N VAL A 474 -19.42 -16.36 -12.82
CA VAL A 474 -20.85 -16.43 -13.17
C VAL A 474 -21.31 -17.86 -13.38
N GLU A 475 -20.41 -18.72 -13.85
CA GLU A 475 -20.65 -20.14 -14.13
C GLU A 475 -20.96 -20.91 -12.84
N ARG A 476 -20.39 -20.50 -11.70
CA ARG A 476 -20.59 -21.17 -10.42
C ARG A 476 -21.59 -20.46 -9.52
N HIS A 477 -21.54 -19.13 -9.49
CA HIS A 477 -22.26 -18.31 -8.52
C HIS A 477 -23.45 -17.54 -9.13
N GLY A 478 -23.89 -17.88 -10.34
CA GLY A 478 -24.93 -17.14 -11.06
C GLY A 478 -26.24 -16.91 -10.28
N ALA A 479 -26.68 -17.89 -9.48
CA ALA A 479 -27.86 -17.74 -8.62
C ALA A 479 -27.65 -16.68 -7.52
N LEU A 480 -26.49 -16.69 -6.86
CA LEU A 480 -26.12 -15.68 -5.87
C LEU A 480 -25.99 -14.30 -6.51
N LEU A 481 -25.32 -14.22 -7.66
CA LEU A 481 -25.08 -12.98 -8.40
C LEU A 481 -26.37 -12.31 -8.90
N SER A 482 -27.44 -13.07 -9.08
CA SER A 482 -28.75 -12.57 -9.50
C SER A 482 -29.61 -12.02 -8.34
N ARG A 483 -29.15 -12.14 -7.08
CA ARG A 483 -29.94 -11.87 -5.87
C ARG A 483 -30.50 -10.44 -5.80
N PHE A 484 -29.76 -9.44 -6.27
CA PHE A 484 -30.16 -8.03 -6.18
C PHE A 484 -30.77 -7.47 -7.48
N GLY A 485 -31.09 -8.35 -8.44
CA GLY A 485 -31.63 -7.95 -9.74
C GLY A 485 -30.57 -7.47 -10.74
N PRO A 486 -30.95 -7.30 -12.01
CA PRO A 486 -30.01 -7.01 -13.11
C PRO A 486 -29.44 -5.59 -13.07
N ASP A 487 -30.12 -4.65 -12.40
CA ASP A 487 -29.73 -3.23 -12.35
C ASP A 487 -28.70 -2.92 -11.26
N VAL A 488 -28.37 -3.90 -10.40
CA VAL A 488 -27.37 -3.74 -9.34
C VAL A 488 -26.06 -4.36 -9.80
N PRO A 489 -24.96 -3.58 -9.91
CA PRO A 489 -23.64 -4.12 -10.20
C PRO A 489 -23.28 -5.24 -9.22
N ASN A 490 -22.69 -6.31 -9.74
CA ASN A 490 -22.32 -7.49 -8.96
C ASN A 490 -20.86 -7.89 -9.22
N PRO A 491 -20.24 -8.66 -8.33
CA PRO A 491 -18.84 -9.07 -8.47
C PRO A 491 -18.64 -10.21 -9.49
N GLY A 492 -19.60 -10.45 -10.37
CA GLY A 492 -19.59 -11.51 -11.37
C GLY A 492 -18.55 -11.31 -12.47
N VAL A 493 -17.80 -12.36 -12.78
CA VAL A 493 -16.87 -12.42 -13.93
C VAL A 493 -16.99 -13.76 -14.64
N THR A 494 -16.63 -13.86 -15.92
CA THR A 494 -16.46 -15.16 -16.56
C THR A 494 -15.22 -15.87 -16.01
N ALA A 495 -15.16 -17.19 -16.09
CA ALA A 495 -14.00 -17.95 -15.65
C ALA A 495 -12.69 -17.48 -16.33
N ALA A 496 -12.75 -17.15 -17.63
CA ALA A 496 -11.59 -16.63 -18.37
C ALA A 496 -11.13 -15.26 -17.85
N LYS A 497 -12.06 -14.32 -17.63
CA LYS A 497 -11.74 -12.99 -17.06
C LYS A 497 -11.27 -13.10 -15.61
N GLY A 498 -11.82 -14.04 -14.85
CA GLY A 498 -11.39 -14.37 -13.50
C GLY A 498 -9.95 -14.87 -13.45
N ARG A 499 -9.56 -15.79 -14.34
CA ARG A 499 -8.18 -16.25 -14.51
C ARG A 499 -7.24 -15.09 -14.84
N ASP A 500 -7.60 -14.28 -15.82
CA ASP A 500 -6.83 -13.11 -16.23
C ASP A 500 -6.57 -12.14 -15.05
N ARG A 501 -7.62 -11.83 -14.27
CA ARG A 501 -7.51 -10.97 -13.08
C ARG A 501 -6.63 -11.61 -12.01
N LEU A 502 -6.81 -12.90 -11.73
CA LEU A 502 -6.01 -13.63 -10.75
C LEU A 502 -4.53 -13.64 -11.16
N LEU A 503 -4.21 -14.01 -12.40
CA LEU A 503 -2.83 -14.09 -12.88
C LEU A 503 -2.14 -12.73 -12.93
N TYR A 504 -2.87 -11.66 -13.25
CA TYR A 504 -2.33 -10.31 -13.10
C TYR A 504 -1.94 -10.01 -11.64
N CYS A 505 -2.84 -10.27 -10.69
CA CYS A 505 -2.58 -10.00 -9.28
C CYS A 505 -1.45 -10.87 -8.72
N LEU A 506 -1.51 -12.17 -8.98
CA LEU A 506 -0.59 -13.18 -8.47
C LEU A 506 0.79 -13.05 -9.11
N VAL A 507 0.87 -13.04 -10.45
CA VAL A 507 2.15 -13.15 -11.16
C VAL A 507 2.75 -11.77 -11.39
N VAL A 508 2.01 -10.87 -12.04
CA VAL A 508 2.56 -9.57 -12.49
C VAL A 508 2.69 -8.57 -11.35
N ASN A 509 1.67 -8.45 -10.50
CA ASN A 509 1.68 -7.47 -9.41
C ASN A 509 2.47 -7.98 -8.20
N ASN A 510 2.39 -9.28 -7.89
CA ASN A 510 2.94 -9.84 -6.67
C ASN A 510 4.27 -10.60 -6.86
N LEU A 511 4.23 -11.81 -7.42
CA LEU A 511 5.40 -12.67 -7.53
C LEU A 511 6.56 -12.02 -8.29
N SER A 512 6.28 -11.23 -9.34
CA SER A 512 7.31 -10.52 -10.11
C SER A 512 8.07 -9.49 -9.29
N GLU A 513 7.39 -8.77 -8.40
CA GLU A 513 8.02 -7.76 -7.55
C GLU A 513 8.87 -8.40 -6.45
N ILE A 514 8.40 -9.51 -5.85
CA ILE A 514 9.18 -10.26 -4.86
C ILE A 514 10.40 -10.94 -5.51
N ALA A 515 10.22 -11.60 -6.66
CA ALA A 515 11.33 -12.17 -7.42
C ALA A 515 12.34 -11.10 -7.83
N GLY A 516 11.86 -9.92 -8.24
CA GLY A 516 12.69 -8.75 -8.53
C GLY A 516 13.44 -8.24 -7.31
N ALA A 517 12.81 -8.19 -6.13
CA ALA A 517 13.44 -7.79 -4.87
C ALA A 517 14.56 -8.75 -4.44
N ILE A 518 14.35 -10.05 -4.65
CA ILE A 518 15.36 -11.09 -4.40
C ILE A 518 16.50 -10.97 -5.41
N THR A 519 16.19 -10.85 -6.71
CA THR A 519 17.19 -10.75 -7.78
C THR A 519 18.06 -9.49 -7.64
N ALA A 520 17.49 -8.38 -7.18
CA ALA A 520 18.25 -7.16 -6.90
C ALA A 520 19.32 -7.35 -5.81
N ARG A 521 19.06 -8.22 -4.82
CA ARG A 521 20.01 -8.58 -3.75
C ARG A 521 20.94 -9.72 -4.15
N HIS A 522 20.44 -10.65 -4.97
CA HIS A 522 21.12 -11.86 -5.41
C HIS A 522 20.98 -12.05 -6.93
N PRO A 523 21.75 -11.31 -7.74
CA PRO A 523 21.64 -11.39 -9.20
C PRO A 523 21.86 -12.78 -9.79
N SER A 524 22.59 -13.66 -9.10
CA SER A 524 22.82 -15.04 -9.52
C SER A 524 21.53 -15.87 -9.61
N LEU A 525 20.46 -15.47 -8.94
CA LEU A 525 19.20 -16.22 -8.92
C LEU A 525 18.24 -15.86 -10.07
N ALA A 526 18.56 -14.86 -10.90
CA ALA A 526 17.65 -14.30 -11.91
C ALA A 526 17.01 -15.37 -12.81
N ASP A 527 17.80 -16.35 -13.24
CA ASP A 527 17.37 -17.41 -14.17
C ASP A 527 16.80 -18.65 -13.44
N GLU A 528 16.83 -18.69 -12.11
CA GLU A 528 16.47 -19.87 -11.31
C GLU A 528 15.07 -19.77 -10.67
N LEU A 529 14.65 -18.56 -10.26
CA LEU A 529 13.43 -18.36 -9.47
C LEU A 529 12.17 -18.84 -10.19
N TRP A 530 11.95 -18.42 -11.44
CA TRP A 530 10.75 -18.74 -12.21
C TRP A 530 10.67 -20.22 -12.62
N PRO A 531 11.73 -20.85 -13.15
CA PRO A 531 11.72 -22.29 -13.40
C PRO A 531 11.42 -23.11 -12.14
N ALA A 532 11.93 -22.69 -10.98
CA ALA A 532 11.68 -23.36 -9.71
C ALA A 532 10.22 -23.19 -9.24
N ALA A 533 9.67 -21.98 -9.33
CA ALA A 533 8.26 -21.72 -9.04
C ALA A 533 7.34 -22.54 -9.97
N ARG A 534 7.66 -22.64 -11.26
CA ARG A 534 6.90 -23.46 -12.21
C ARG A 534 6.91 -24.94 -11.81
N ARG A 535 8.08 -25.52 -11.48
CA ARG A 535 8.18 -26.91 -11.03
C ARG A 535 7.33 -27.17 -9.78
N LEU A 536 7.36 -26.23 -8.83
CA LEU A 536 6.55 -26.29 -7.61
C LEU A 536 5.05 -26.31 -7.93
N LEU A 537 4.59 -25.41 -8.80
CA LEU A 537 3.17 -25.26 -9.14
C LEU A 537 2.62 -26.29 -10.15
N THR A 538 3.49 -27.08 -10.78
CA THR A 538 3.07 -28.13 -11.75
C THR A 538 3.34 -29.54 -11.25
N GLY A 539 3.82 -29.69 -10.01
CA GLY A 539 4.18 -31.00 -9.45
C GLY A 539 5.34 -31.69 -10.17
N LEU A 540 6.08 -30.99 -11.04
CA LEU A 540 7.19 -31.52 -11.84
C LEU A 540 8.54 -31.55 -11.06
N GLY A 541 8.51 -31.37 -9.73
CA GLY A 541 9.69 -31.38 -8.87
C GLY A 541 9.83 -32.68 -8.06
N ASP A 542 11.04 -33.26 -8.08
CA ASP A 542 11.45 -34.32 -7.13
C ASP A 542 11.76 -33.68 -5.76
N HIS A 543 10.79 -33.57 -4.85
CA HIS A 543 11.05 -33.05 -3.51
C HIS A 543 10.50 -33.92 -2.38
N ALA A 544 11.33 -34.90 -2.00
CA ALA A 544 11.26 -35.66 -0.77
C ALA A 544 11.76 -34.90 0.49
N ALA A 545 11.81 -33.56 0.49
CA ALA A 545 12.48 -32.83 1.59
C ALA A 545 11.69 -31.71 2.28
N HIS A 546 10.63 -31.13 1.68
CA HIS A 546 9.96 -29.94 2.27
C HIS A 546 8.42 -29.96 2.24
N ALA A 547 7.78 -31.04 1.80
CA ALA A 547 6.32 -31.08 1.65
C ALA A 547 5.63 -31.67 2.89
N ALA A 548 5.16 -30.82 3.79
CA ALA A 548 4.13 -31.19 4.76
C ALA A 548 2.72 -30.71 4.35
N HIS A 549 2.57 -29.81 3.36
CA HIS A 549 1.27 -29.23 3.00
C HIS A 549 0.97 -29.06 1.50
N ALA A 550 1.94 -29.18 0.59
CA ALA A 550 1.66 -29.16 -0.85
C ALA A 550 1.13 -30.52 -1.33
N ALA A 551 -0.18 -30.75 -1.19
CA ALA A 551 -0.86 -31.82 -1.89
C ALA A 551 -0.84 -31.52 -3.40
N HIS A 552 0.15 -32.07 -4.11
CA HIS A 552 0.15 -32.60 -5.48
C HIS A 552 -0.85 -32.07 -6.54
N ALA A 553 -1.20 -30.79 -6.54
CA ALA A 553 -2.07 -30.21 -7.55
C ALA A 553 -1.24 -29.65 -8.72
N ASP A 554 -1.51 -30.14 -9.93
CA ASP A 554 -0.97 -29.57 -11.16
C ASP A 554 -1.86 -28.38 -11.59
N TYR A 555 -1.29 -27.17 -11.59
CA TYR A 555 -1.97 -25.94 -12.00
C TYR A 555 -1.71 -25.55 -13.47
N ALA A 556 -1.17 -26.47 -14.29
CA ALA A 556 -0.89 -26.17 -15.70
C ALA A 556 -2.13 -25.72 -16.48
N ASP A 557 -3.33 -26.21 -16.14
CA ASP A 557 -4.60 -25.81 -16.77
C ASP A 557 -4.92 -24.31 -16.60
N VAL A 558 -4.49 -23.72 -15.48
CA VAL A 558 -4.65 -22.30 -15.18
C VAL A 558 -3.43 -21.49 -15.64
N LEU A 559 -2.23 -22.03 -15.48
CA LEU A 559 -0.97 -21.30 -15.65
C LEU A 559 -0.41 -21.33 -17.08
N ASP A 560 -0.75 -22.33 -17.90
CA ASP A 560 -0.17 -22.52 -19.25
C ASP A 560 -0.85 -21.64 -20.30
N VAL A 561 -0.85 -20.33 -20.05
CA VAL A 561 -1.26 -19.28 -20.99
C VAL A 561 -0.02 -18.54 -21.51
N PRO A 562 0.04 -18.17 -22.80
CA PRO A 562 1.24 -17.55 -23.36
C PRO A 562 1.50 -16.14 -22.83
N HIS A 563 0.43 -15.44 -22.42
CA HIS A 563 0.52 -14.08 -21.92
C HIS A 563 -0.36 -13.90 -20.69
N ILE A 564 0.08 -13.03 -19.79
CA ILE A 564 -0.67 -12.55 -18.64
C ILE A 564 -1.03 -11.09 -18.88
N PRO A 565 -2.26 -10.66 -18.59
CA PRO A 565 -2.64 -9.26 -18.73
C PRO A 565 -1.85 -8.37 -17.77
N GLY A 566 -1.18 -7.35 -18.30
CA GLY A 566 -0.58 -6.25 -17.54
C GLY A 566 -1.49 -5.02 -17.59
N LYS A 567 -2.04 -4.60 -16.45
CA LYS A 567 -2.92 -3.42 -16.40
C LYS A 567 -2.19 -2.16 -16.88
N THR A 568 -2.84 -1.40 -17.76
CA THR A 568 -2.29 -0.17 -18.36
C THR A 568 -2.82 1.07 -17.62
N ASN A 569 -2.23 1.37 -16.46
CA ASN A 569 -2.68 2.45 -15.59
C ASN A 569 -2.41 3.85 -16.17
N LEU A 570 -1.32 4.04 -16.91
CA LEU A 570 -1.04 5.31 -17.57
C LEU A 570 -2.08 5.59 -18.66
N LEU A 571 -2.36 4.64 -19.54
CA LEU A 571 -3.37 4.80 -20.59
C LEU A 571 -4.77 4.96 -20.02
N LEU A 572 -5.10 4.22 -18.96
CA LEU A 572 -6.38 4.36 -18.25
C LEU A 572 -6.58 5.80 -17.75
N ARG A 573 -5.56 6.38 -17.09
CA ARG A 573 -5.59 7.77 -16.63
C ARG A 573 -5.56 8.78 -17.77
N TRP A 574 -4.77 8.52 -18.82
CA TRP A 574 -4.65 9.40 -19.99
C TRP A 574 -5.98 9.56 -20.73
N LEU A 575 -6.73 8.47 -20.88
CA LEU A 575 -8.03 8.46 -21.57
C LEU A 575 -9.19 8.88 -20.67
N ASP A 576 -8.93 9.20 -19.40
CA ASP A 576 -9.93 9.42 -18.34
C ASP A 576 -11.02 8.35 -18.30
N ALA A 577 -10.62 7.10 -18.51
CA ALA A 577 -11.50 5.95 -18.48
C ALA A 577 -11.74 5.49 -17.03
N ASP A 578 -12.94 4.98 -16.76
CA ASP A 578 -13.30 4.45 -15.45
C ASP A 578 -12.44 3.23 -15.10
N GLY A 579 -12.17 3.02 -13.80
CA GLY A 579 -11.37 1.88 -13.34
C GLY A 579 -11.89 0.51 -13.82
N GLY A 580 -13.20 0.39 -14.05
CA GLY A 580 -13.84 -0.80 -14.62
C GLY A 580 -13.48 -1.09 -16.08
N ASP A 581 -13.12 -0.05 -16.85
CA ASP A 581 -12.76 -0.11 -18.27
C ASP A 581 -11.24 -0.27 -18.48
N SER A 582 -10.55 -0.79 -17.46
CA SER A 582 -9.12 -1.06 -17.50
C SER A 582 -8.73 -1.84 -18.76
N THR A 583 -7.83 -1.25 -19.55
CA THR A 583 -7.15 -1.93 -20.64
C THR A 583 -5.93 -2.69 -20.12
N TYR A 584 -5.48 -3.67 -20.91
CA TYR A 584 -4.38 -4.56 -20.55
C TYR A 584 -3.44 -4.75 -21.74
N THR A 585 -2.14 -4.75 -21.46
CA THR A 585 -1.10 -5.14 -22.40
C THR A 585 -0.75 -6.62 -22.17
N PRO A 586 -0.56 -7.45 -23.21
CA PRO A 586 -0.13 -8.83 -23.02
C PRO A 586 1.34 -8.87 -22.58
N LEU A 587 1.61 -9.35 -21.37
CA LEU A 587 2.97 -9.57 -20.87
C LEU A 587 3.34 -11.05 -21.04
N PRO A 588 4.61 -11.36 -21.38
CA PRO A 588 5.07 -12.74 -21.38
C PRO A 588 4.83 -13.40 -20.02
N ASN A 589 4.31 -14.63 -20.04
CA ASN A 589 4.10 -15.38 -18.82
C ASN A 589 5.40 -16.10 -18.39
N PRO A 590 6.05 -15.72 -17.28
CA PRO A 590 7.28 -16.37 -16.83
C PRO A 590 7.05 -17.80 -16.29
N LEU A 591 5.78 -18.18 -16.09
CA LEU A 591 5.37 -19.52 -15.69
C LEU A 591 4.87 -20.34 -16.88
N ALA A 592 4.87 -19.84 -18.13
CA ALA A 592 4.51 -20.64 -19.30
C ALA A 592 5.61 -21.67 -19.66
N ARG A 593 5.25 -22.65 -20.50
CA ARG A 593 6.20 -23.66 -21.02
C ARG A 593 7.29 -23.11 -21.91
#